data_AF-A0A931Y0Z4-F1
#
_entry.id   AF-A0A931Y0Z4-F1
#
_cell.length_a   1.000
_cell.length_b   1.000
_cell.length_c   1.000
_cell.angle_alpha   90.00
_cell.angle_beta   90.00
_cell.angle_gamma   90.00
#
_symmetry.space_group_name_H-M   'P 1'
#
loop_
_entity.id
_entity.type
_entity.pdbx_description
1 polymer ?
#
loop_
_entity_poly.entity_id
_entity_poly.type
_entity_poly.pdbx_seq_one_letter_code
_entity_poly.pdbx_strand_id
1 'polypeptide(L)' 'MPVCKGCGEEVDALVTTKVSGKSKKLCEDCAERAREQEAVAEESESVVQQMMGFKGRR' A
#
# COMPACT_ATOMS: atom_id res chain seq x y z
N MET A 1 -23.31 -7.30 -6.32
CA MET A 1 -22.23 -6.52 -6.97
C MET A 1 -20.89 -6.96 -6.41
N PRO A 2 -19.73 -6.67 -7.03
CA PRO A 2 -18.45 -6.96 -6.39
C PRO A 2 -18.28 -6.12 -5.10
N VAL A 3 -17.81 -6.75 -4.03
CA VAL A 3 -17.60 -6.11 -2.73
C VAL A 3 -16.16 -5.60 -2.62
N CYS A 4 -15.99 -4.33 -2.28
CA CYS A 4 -14.69 -3.73 -2.03
C CYS A 4 -14.04 -4.34 -0.78
N LYS A 5 -12.80 -4.82 -0.89
CA LYS A 5 -12.04 -5.37 0.26
C LYS A 5 -11.47 -4.30 1.21
N GLY A 6 -11.68 -3.02 0.92
CA GLY A 6 -11.23 -1.89 1.73
C GLY A 6 -12.33 -1.39 2.67
N CYS A 7 -13.48 -1.00 2.11
CA CYS A 7 -14.62 -0.48 2.85
C CYS A 7 -15.74 -1.50 3.10
N GLY A 8 -15.75 -2.64 2.39
CA GLY A 8 -16.81 -3.65 2.52
C GLY A 8 -18.09 -3.31 1.75
N GLU A 9 -18.09 -2.25 0.95
CA GLU A 9 -19.27 -1.81 0.19
C GLU A 9 -19.38 -2.53 -1.17
N GLU A 10 -20.61 -2.71 -1.60
CA GLU A 10 -20.95 -3.17 -2.95
C GLU A 10 -20.76 -2.04 -3.95
N VAL A 11 -19.93 -2.26 -4.97
CA VAL A 11 -19.60 -1.27 -6.01
C VAL A 11 -19.73 -1.88 -7.39
N ASP A 12 -19.89 -1.06 -8.42
CA ASP A 12 -20.01 -1.55 -9.80
C ASP A 12 -18.67 -2.04 -10.37
N ALA A 13 -17.57 -1.40 -9.96
CA ALA A 13 -16.23 -1.68 -10.47
C ALA A 13 -15.19 -1.79 -9.34
N LEU A 14 -14.28 -2.76 -9.50
CA LEU A 14 -13.10 -2.91 -8.66
C LEU A 14 -11.84 -2.78 -9.50
N VAL A 15 -10.89 -2.00 -9.02
CA VAL A 15 -9.55 -1.90 -9.58
C VAL A 15 -8.58 -2.75 -8.76
N THR A 16 -7.52 -3.21 -9.41
CA THR A 16 -6.45 -3.95 -8.73
C THR A 16 -5.30 -3.01 -8.44
N THR A 17 -4.93 -2.88 -7.16
CA THR A 17 -3.76 -2.12 -6.72
C THR A 17 -2.85 -2.99 -5.87
N LYS A 18 -1.55 -2.70 -5.84
CA LYS A 18 -0.64 -3.33 -4.88
C LYS A 18 -0.77 -2.63 -3.53
N VAL A 19 -0.72 -3.42 -2.47
CA VAL A 19 -0.69 -2.98 -1.08
C VAL A 19 0.22 -3.92 -0.31
N SER A 20 1.31 -3.40 0.22
CA SER A 20 2.34 -4.17 0.92
C SER A 20 2.87 -5.33 0.06
N GLY A 21 3.10 -5.06 -1.23
CA GLY A 21 3.58 -6.05 -2.20
C GLY A 21 2.56 -7.10 -2.62
N LYS A 22 1.31 -7.03 -2.16
CA LYS A 22 0.23 -7.96 -2.53
C LYS A 22 -0.84 -7.23 -3.33
N SER A 23 -1.29 -7.84 -4.43
CA SER A 23 -2.40 -7.30 -5.22
C SER A 23 -3.72 -7.43 -4.46
N LYS A 24 -4.42 -6.31 -4.24
CA LYS A 24 -5.76 -6.24 -3.67
C LYS A 24 -6.75 -5.63 -4.67
N LYS A 25 -7.99 -6.14 -4.67
CA LYS A 25 -9.11 -5.55 -5.41
C LYS A 25 -9.86 -4.58 -4.51
N LEU A 26 -9.88 -3.31 -4.89
CA LEU A 26 -10.45 -2.19 -4.14
C LEU A 26 -11.31 -1.33 -5.08
N CYS A 27 -12.28 -0.59 -4.54
CA CYS A 27 -12.93 0.48 -5.30
C CYS A 27 -11.92 1.60 -5.61
N GLU A 28 -12.27 2.51 -6.51
CA GLU A 28 -11.37 3.61 -6.94
C GLU A 28 -10.86 4.44 -5.75
N ASP A 29 -11.74 4.82 -4.82
CA ASP A 29 -11.37 5.60 -3.63
C ASP A 29 -10.40 4.86 -2.70
N CYS A 30 -10.68 3.58 -2.41
CA CYS A 30 -9.80 2.77 -1.56
C CYS A 30 -8.46 2.46 -2.25
N ALA A 31 -8.45 2.37 -3.57
CA ALA A 31 -7.23 2.10 -4.33
C ALA A 31 -6.29 3.31 -4.34
N GLU A 32 -6.84 4.52 -4.49
CA GLU A 32 -6.06 5.76 -4.46
C GLU A 32 -5.36 5.94 -3.11
N ARG A 33 -6.12 5.82 -2.01
CA ARG A 33 -5.57 5.90 -0.63
C ARG A 33 -4.49 4.85 -0.36
N ALA A 34 -4.62 3.67 -0.94
CA ALA A 34 -3.65 2.60 -0.75
C ALA A 34 -2.34 2.87 -1.51
N ARG A 35 -2.41 3.49 -2.69
CA ARG A 35 -1.23 3.92 -3.46
C ARG A 35 -0.47 5.02 -2.73
N GLU A 36 -1.17 5.99 -2.16
CA GLU A 36 -0.58 7.05 -1.35
C GLU A 36 0.17 6.48 -0.14
N GLN A 37 -0.40 5.48 0.53
CA GLN A 37 0.25 4.80 1.66
C GLN A 37 1.46 3.94 1.25
N GLU A 38 1.42 3.27 0.09
CA GLU A 38 2.59 2.53 -0.40
C GLU A 38 3.77 3.47 -0.70
N ALA A 39 3.52 4.65 -1.25
CA ALA A 39 4.58 5.65 -1.51
C ALA A 39 5.28 6.09 -0.20
N VAL A 40 4.52 6.23 0.89
CA VAL A 40 5.09 6.58 2.22
C VAL A 40 5.85 5.41 2.84
N ALA A 41 5.37 4.17 2.65
CA ALA A 41 6.04 2.98 3.18
C ALA A 41 7.42 2.74 2.54
N GLU A 42 7.55 2.95 1.23
CA GLU A 42 8.82 2.85 0.51
C GLU A 42 9.84 3.90 1.00
N GLU A 43 9.39 5.13 1.23
CA GLU A 43 10.24 6.19 1.79
C GLU A 43 10.68 5.84 3.22
N SER A 44 9.77 5.31 4.04
CA SER A 44 10.02 4.97 5.45
C SER A 44 11.02 3.81 5.64
N GLU A 45 10.95 2.77 4.82
CA GLU A 45 11.92 1.65 4.87
C GLU A 45 13.32 2.10 4.42
N SER A 46 13.40 3.02 3.46
CA SER A 46 14.68 3.58 2.99
C SER A 46 15.40 4.37 4.10
N VAL A 47 14.66 5.14 4.91
CA VAL A 47 15.19 5.93 6.02
C VAL A 47 15.66 5.03 7.17
N VAL A 48 14.91 3.97 7.50
CA VAL A 48 15.32 3.01 8.54
C VAL A 48 16.57 2.23 8.11
N GLN A 49 16.66 1.82 6.85
CA GLN A 49 17.87 1.18 6.32
C GLN A 49 19.08 2.14 6.32
N GLN A 50 18.89 3.42 6.03
CA GLN A 50 19.96 4.43 6.17
C GLN A 50 20.41 4.61 7.62
N MET A 51 19.50 4.55 8.61
CA MET A 51 19.87 4.64 10.03
C MET A 51 20.59 3.39 10.54
N MET A 52 20.28 2.20 10.02
CA MET A 52 20.98 0.95 10.36
C MET A 52 22.31 0.76 9.61
N GLY A 53 22.51 1.42 8.47
CA GLY A 53 23.75 1.36 7.67
C GLY A 53 24.96 2.07 8.28
N PHE A 54 24.76 2.97 9.26
CA PHE A 54 25.86 3.71 9.90
C PHE A 54 26.40 3.03 11.18
N LYS A 55 25.67 2.09 11.80
CA LYS A 55 26.00 1.52 13.12
C LYS A 55 26.17 0.00 13.12
N GLY A 56 26.86 -0.56 12.12
CA GLY A 56 27.06 -2.01 12.03
C GLY A 56 28.23 -2.51 11.18
N ARG A 57 29.18 -1.65 10.78
CA ARG A 57 30.47 -2.10 10.22
C ARG A 57 31.57 -1.96 11.28
N ARG A 58 31.58 -2.86 12.25
CA ARG A 58 32.76 -3.37 12.96
C ARG A 58 32.38 -4.52 13.88
#